data_AF-A0A8T3ZIV5-F1
#
_entry.id   AF-A0A8T3ZIV5-F1
#
_cell.length_a   1.000
_cell.length_b   1.000
_cell.length_c   1.000
_cell.angle_alpha   90.00
_cell.angle_beta   90.00
_cell.angle_gamma   90.00
#
_symmetry.space_group_name_H-M   'P 1'
#
loop_
_entity.id
_entity.type
_entity.pdbx_description
1 polymer ?
#
loop_
_entity_poly.entity_id
_entity_poly.type
_entity_poly.pdbx_seq_one_letter_code
_entity_poly.pdbx_strand_id
1 'polypeptide(L)'
;MRIEIRRNNTPAILITFNTHSERFDSNYERSKFFRELHGWEQVVPGNDKQYRYRRPGLLDEIPHKKVSDSVFIIAMEHMKRMESFFHQWEKKVEYDMMEIMMKQMDALKMKNTLTSGNTLNNARRRIHIE
;
A
#
# COMPACT_ATOMS: atom_id res chain seq x y z
N MET A 1 33.96 15.91 24.88
CA MET A 1 32.53 15.55 24.79
C MET A 1 32.23 15.19 23.34
N ARG A 2 32.17 13.90 23.00
CA ARG A 2 31.84 13.43 21.63
C ARG A 2 30.32 13.39 21.52
N ILE A 3 29.75 14.25 20.68
CA ILE A 3 28.35 14.14 20.29
C ILE A 3 28.28 13.00 19.29
N GLU A 4 27.89 11.81 19.74
CA GLU A 4 27.45 10.74 18.85
C GLU A 4 26.13 11.18 18.21
N ILE A 5 26.23 11.81 17.04
CA ILE A 5 25.07 12.03 16.18
C ILE A 5 24.55 10.64 15.84
N ARG A 6 23.40 10.25 16.41
CA ARG A 6 22.69 9.00 16.12
C ARG A 6 22.25 9.01 14.64
N ARG A 7 23.16 8.64 13.73
CA ARG A 7 22.99 8.63 12.26
C ARG A 7 22.06 7.52 11.73
N ASN A 8 21.34 6.79 12.58
CA ASN A 8 20.64 5.56 12.18
C ASN A 8 19.12 5.71 12.06
N ASN A 9 18.59 6.94 12.00
CA ASN A 9 17.17 7.15 11.77
C ASN A 9 16.93 7.67 10.35
N THR A 10 15.93 7.10 9.68
CA THR A 10 15.47 7.46 8.35
C THR A 10 14.06 8.05 8.45
N PRO A 11 13.78 9.19 7.81
CA PRO A 11 12.45 9.77 7.81
C PRO A 11 11.48 8.88 7.03
N ALA A 12 10.27 8.74 7.56
CA ALA A 12 9.16 8.01 6.97
C ALA A 12 7.87 8.74 7.28
N ILE A 13 6.78 8.41 6.58
CA ILE A 13 5.46 8.98 6.84
C ILE A 13 4.56 7.88 7.41
N LEU A 14 4.01 8.12 8.59
CA LEU A 14 2.88 7.38 9.13
C LEU A 14 1.60 7.97 8.53
N ILE A 15 0.78 7.11 7.95
CA ILE A 15 -0.48 7.50 7.33
C ILE A 15 -1.60 6.79 8.07
N THR A 16 -2.60 7.56 8.46
CA THR A 16 -3.85 7.05 9.00
C THR A 16 -5.00 7.55 8.14
N PHE A 17 -6.03 6.74 7.94
CA PHE A 17 -7.22 7.17 7.21
C PHE A 17 -8.51 6.54 7.75
N ASN A 18 -9.61 7.24 7.54
CA ASN A 18 -10.96 6.78 7.86
C ASN A 18 -11.90 7.05 6.68
N THR A 19 -12.78 6.09 6.38
CA THR A 19 -13.75 6.21 5.29
C THR A 19 -15.12 6.62 5.84
N HIS A 20 -15.69 7.69 5.30
CA HIS A 20 -17.06 8.11 5.57
C HIS A 20 -18.02 7.34 4.66
N SER A 21 -18.46 6.15 5.10
CA SER A 21 -19.25 5.22 4.27
C SER A 21 -20.51 5.85 3.67
N GLU A 22 -21.13 6.79 4.39
CA GLU A 22 -22.30 7.56 3.99
C GLU A 22 -22.04 8.57 2.86
N ARG A 23 -20.76 8.92 2.60
CA ARG A 23 -20.35 9.85 1.54
C ARG A 23 -19.97 9.15 0.24
N PHE A 24 -19.96 7.81 0.22
CA PHE A 24 -19.78 7.04 -1.00
C PHE A 24 -21.12 6.87 -1.71
N ASP A 25 -21.10 6.99 -3.04
CA ASP A 25 -22.31 6.85 -3.85
C ASP A 25 -22.80 5.40 -3.87
N SER A 26 -21.90 4.45 -3.62
CA SER A 26 -22.22 3.02 -3.53
C SER A 26 -21.13 2.21 -2.83
N ASN A 27 -21.49 0.99 -2.43
CA ASN A 27 -20.52 -0.03 -1.99
C ASN A 27 -19.47 -0.35 -3.06
N TYR A 28 -19.82 -0.24 -4.35
CA TYR A 28 -18.89 -0.42 -5.46
C TYR A 28 -17.81 0.66 -5.44
N GLU A 29 -18.21 1.91 -5.26
CA GLU A 29 -17.26 3.03 -5.19
C GLU A 29 -16.35 2.92 -3.97
N ARG A 30 -16.90 2.58 -2.79
CA ARG A 30 -16.08 2.33 -1.60
C ARG A 30 -15.09 1.19 -1.84
N SER A 31 -15.53 0.13 -2.52
CA SER A 31 -14.64 -0.97 -2.91
C SER A 31 -13.57 -0.52 -3.91
N LYS A 32 -13.88 0.43 -4.80
CA LYS A 32 -12.91 1.01 -5.75
C LYS A 32 -11.76 1.69 -5.01
N PHE A 33 -12.04 2.50 -4.00
CA PHE A 33 -11.01 3.11 -3.14
C PHE A 33 -10.05 2.05 -2.56
N PHE A 34 -10.59 1.00 -1.92
CA PHE A 34 -9.75 -0.05 -1.34
C PHE A 34 -8.99 -0.86 -2.39
N ARG A 35 -9.58 -1.11 -3.56
CA ARG A 35 -8.91 -1.81 -4.68
C ARG A 35 -7.78 -0.99 -5.27
N GLU A 36 -7.95 0.33 -5.38
CA GLU A 36 -6.90 1.22 -5.86
C GLU A 36 -5.77 1.36 -4.83
N LEU A 37 -6.08 1.36 -3.53
CA LEU A 37 -5.08 1.43 -2.48
C LEU A 37 -4.30 0.12 -2.30
N HIS A 38 -5.01 -1.01 -2.16
CA HIS A 38 -4.44 -2.30 -1.77
C HIS A 38 -4.32 -3.32 -2.90
N GLY A 39 -4.84 -3.04 -4.09
CA GLY A 39 -4.95 -4.02 -5.18
C GLY A 39 -6.05 -5.06 -4.91
N TRP A 40 -6.28 -5.95 -5.88
CA TRP A 40 -7.30 -7.00 -5.76
C TRP A 40 -7.04 -8.20 -6.67
N GLU A 41 -7.69 -9.33 -6.38
CA GLU A 41 -7.68 -10.50 -7.26
C GLU A 41 -8.90 -10.49 -8.17
N GLN A 42 -8.67 -10.40 -9.48
CA GLN A 42 -9.69 -10.59 -10.50
C GLN A 42 -9.82 -12.07 -10.83
N VAL A 43 -11.00 -12.63 -10.60
CA VAL A 43 -11.34 -14.00 -11.01
C VAL A 43 -12.12 -13.94 -12.33
N VAL A 44 -11.61 -14.60 -13.36
CA VAL A 44 -12.26 -14.75 -14.66
C VAL A 44 -12.73 -16.20 -14.78
N PRO A 45 -14.05 -16.45 -14.86
CA PRO A 45 -14.55 -17.78 -15.14
C PRO A 45 -14.25 -18.13 -16.61
N GLY A 46 -13.63 -19.28 -16.82
CA GLY A 46 -13.59 -20.00 -18.09
C GLY A 46 -14.49 -21.23 -18.02
N ASN A 47 -14.83 -21.80 -19.18
CA ASN A 47 -15.79 -22.91 -19.30
C ASN A 47 -15.58 -24.01 -18.24
N ASP A 48 -14.33 -24.45 -18.03
CA ASP A 48 -13.97 -25.49 -17.06
C ASP A 48 -12.89 -25.05 -16.05
N LYS A 49 -12.44 -23.78 -16.09
CA LYS A 49 -11.28 -23.30 -15.30
C LYS A 49 -11.49 -21.89 -14.77
N GLN A 50 -10.95 -21.60 -13.60
CA GLN A 50 -10.93 -20.24 -13.04
C GLN A 50 -9.54 -19.62 -13.17
N TYR A 51 -9.46 -18.47 -13.83
CA TYR A 51 -8.21 -17.71 -13.94
C TYR A 51 -8.19 -16.60 -12.90
N ARG A 52 -7.10 -16.49 -12.14
CA ARG A 52 -6.91 -15.46 -11.10
C ARG A 52 -5.79 -14.51 -11.48
N TYR A 53 -6.13 -13.23 -11.64
CA TYR A 53 -5.18 -12.17 -11.98
C TYR A 53 -5.06 -11.18 -10.82
N ARG A 54 -3.83 -10.93 -10.35
CA ARG A 54 -3.58 -9.85 -9.38
C ARG A 54 -3.59 -8.51 -10.12
N ARG A 55 -4.47 -7.61 -9.71
CA ARG A 55 -4.47 -6.21 -10.11
C ARG A 55 -3.75 -5.41 -9.03
N PRO A 56 -2.61 -4.75 -9.35
CA PRO A 56 -1.85 -4.01 -8.35
C PRO A 56 -2.62 -2.78 -7.87
N GLY A 57 -2.49 -2.46 -6.59
CA GLY A 57 -2.86 -1.16 -6.03
C GLY A 57 -1.63 -0.31 -5.74
N LEU A 58 -1.87 0.91 -5.27
CA LEU A 58 -0.83 1.88 -4.97
C LEU A 58 0.22 1.36 -3.97
N LEU A 59 -0.23 0.60 -2.96
CA LEU A 59 0.66 0.00 -1.97
C LEU A 59 1.48 -1.18 -2.50
N ASP A 60 1.07 -1.82 -3.62
CA ASP A 60 1.90 -2.85 -4.25
C ASP A 60 3.15 -2.23 -4.94
N GLU A 61 3.12 -0.93 -5.22
CA GLU A 61 4.20 -0.20 -5.88
C GLU A 61 5.03 0.67 -4.93
N ILE A 62 4.56 0.86 -3.69
CA ILE A 62 5.20 1.70 -2.67
C ILE A 62 5.71 0.80 -1.54
N PRO A 63 7.01 0.91 -1.17
CA PRO A 63 7.53 0.19 -0.02
C PRO A 63 6.87 0.75 1.22
N HIS A 64 6.08 -0.11 1.87
CA HIS A 64 5.27 0.24 3.00
C HIS A 64 5.36 -0.82 4.10
N LYS A 65 5.09 -0.41 5.33
CA LYS A 65 4.86 -1.28 6.46
C LYS A 65 3.43 -1.10 6.92
N LYS A 66 2.62 -2.14 6.74
CA LYS A 66 1.25 -2.17 7.24
C LYS A 66 1.26 -2.27 8.77
N VAL A 67 0.52 -1.39 9.44
CA VAL A 67 0.30 -1.41 10.90
C VAL A 67 -1.11 -1.94 11.18
N SER A 68 -2.11 -1.46 10.44
CA SER A 68 -3.48 -1.98 10.40
C SER A 68 -4.07 -1.79 9.00
N ASP A 69 -5.35 -2.09 8.80
CA ASP A 69 -6.03 -1.83 7.51
C ASP A 69 -6.10 -0.34 7.16
N SER A 70 -6.20 0.51 8.18
CA SER A 70 -6.31 1.97 8.07
C SER A 70 -5.03 2.73 8.39
N VAL A 71 -3.95 2.01 8.74
CA VAL A 71 -2.69 2.62 9.20
C VAL A 71 -1.50 1.93 8.55
N PHE A 72 -0.65 2.71 7.90
CA PHE A 72 0.56 2.20 7.28
C PHE A 72 1.66 3.25 7.25
N ILE A 73 2.90 2.79 7.16
CA ILE A 73 4.10 3.63 7.10
C ILE A 73 4.67 3.51 5.68
N ILE A 74 5.04 4.62 5.05
CA ILE A 74 5.71 4.67 3.76
C ILE A 74 7.05 5.39 3.84
N ALA A 75 7.93 5.15 2.87
CA ALA A 75 9.13 5.97 2.72
C ALA A 75 8.75 7.41 2.32
N MET A 76 9.47 8.40 2.87
CA MET A 76 9.28 9.83 2.61
C MET A 76 9.24 10.18 1.11
N GLU A 77 10.04 9.48 0.28
CA GLU A 77 10.09 9.67 -1.17
C GLU A 77 8.74 9.43 -1.89
N HIS A 78 7.79 8.73 -1.27
CA HIS A 78 6.48 8.45 -1.83
C HIS A 78 5.35 9.32 -1.26
N MET A 79 5.64 10.26 -0.34
CA MET A 79 4.65 11.12 0.31
C MET A 79 3.74 11.80 -0.71
N LYS A 80 4.31 12.54 -1.68
CA LYS A 80 3.54 13.28 -2.69
C LYS A 80 2.62 12.37 -3.51
N ARG A 81 3.07 11.16 -3.83
CA ARG A 81 2.27 10.19 -4.60
C ARG A 81 1.06 9.72 -3.79
N MET A 82 1.24 9.49 -2.50
CA MET A 82 0.17 9.09 -1.59
C MET A 82 -0.80 10.24 -1.30
N GLU A 83 -0.27 11.45 -1.13
CA GLU A 83 -1.07 12.67 -0.97
C GLU A 83 -1.99 12.89 -2.18
N SER A 84 -1.44 12.81 -3.40
CA SER A 84 -2.25 12.90 -4.62
C SER A 84 -3.33 11.81 -4.72
N PHE A 85 -3.09 10.61 -4.17
CA PHE A 85 -4.10 9.57 -4.13
C PHE A 85 -5.22 9.95 -3.15
N PHE A 86 -4.90 10.30 -1.91
CA PHE A 86 -5.92 10.64 -0.93
C PHE A 86 -6.68 11.93 -1.27
N HIS A 87 -6.04 12.90 -1.92
CA HIS A 87 -6.70 14.11 -2.39
C HIS A 87 -7.86 13.82 -3.37
N GLN A 88 -7.73 12.78 -4.22
CA GLN A 88 -8.82 12.35 -5.11
C GLN A 88 -10.06 11.85 -4.33
N TRP A 89 -9.85 11.44 -3.08
CA TRP A 89 -10.86 10.86 -2.22
C TRP A 89 -11.23 11.77 -1.03
N GLU A 90 -10.70 12.99 -0.94
CA GLU A 90 -10.76 13.86 0.25
C GLU A 90 -12.18 14.16 0.76
N LYS A 91 -13.17 14.15 -0.14
CA LYS A 91 -14.58 14.34 0.23
C LYS A 91 -15.15 13.15 1.01
N LYS A 92 -14.61 11.95 0.79
CA LYS A 92 -15.13 10.65 1.24
C LYS A 92 -14.20 9.96 2.23
N VAL A 93 -12.93 10.33 2.25
CA VAL A 93 -11.87 9.74 3.07
C VAL A 93 -11.13 10.86 3.79
N GLU A 94 -11.16 10.81 5.12
CA GLU A 94 -10.32 11.64 5.97
C GLU A 94 -8.99 10.93 6.18
N TYR A 95 -7.87 11.65 6.10
CA TYR A 95 -6.54 11.09 6.30
C TYR A 95 -5.61 12.08 6.98
N ASP A 96 -4.62 11.54 7.68
CA ASP A 96 -3.53 12.29 8.29
C ASP A 96 -2.18 11.68 7.91
N MET A 97 -1.19 12.54 7.72
CA MET A 97 0.17 12.17 7.36
C MET A 97 1.15 12.81 8.34
N MET A 98 1.80 11.98 9.15
CA MET A 98 2.76 12.42 10.16
C MET A 98 4.16 11.94 9.80
N GLU A 99 5.13 12.85 9.79
CA GLU A 99 6.53 12.47 9.69
C GLU A 99 6.98 11.75 10.96
N ILE A 100 7.59 10.58 10.79
CA ILE A 100 8.15 9.77 11.86
C ILE A 100 9.59 9.39 11.56
N MET A 101 10.37 9.22 12.63
CA MET A 101 11.74 8.73 12.54
C MET A 101 11.75 7.21 12.73
N MET A 102 12.17 6.48 11.70
CA MET A 102 12.26 5.02 11.73
C MET A 102 13.73 4.57 11.81
N LYS A 103 14.02 3.47 12.52
CA LYS A 103 15.37 2.90 12.54
C LYS A 103 15.76 2.42 11.13
N GLN A 104 17.02 2.62 10.75
CA GLN A 104 17.52 2.27 9.43
C GLN A 104 17.31 0.79 9.06
N MET A 105 17.46 -0.14 10.01
CA MET A 105 17.20 -1.55 9.77
C MET A 105 15.74 -1.83 9.37
N ASP A 106 14.78 -1.12 9.98
CA ASP A 106 13.37 -1.27 9.64
C ASP A 106 13.06 -0.64 8.28
N ALA A 107 13.71 0.48 7.96
CA ALA A 107 13.64 1.10 6.63
C ALA A 107 14.17 0.17 5.52
N LEU A 108 15.28 -0.53 5.77
CA LEU A 108 15.85 -1.49 4.81
C LEU A 108 14.92 -2.69 4.57
N LYS A 109 14.32 -3.24 5.64
CA LYS A 109 13.33 -4.32 5.52
C LYS A 109 12.11 -3.90 4.68
N MET A 110 11.63 -2.68 4.89
CA MET A 110 10.51 -2.12 4.13
C MET A 110 10.83 -2.01 2.64
N LYS A 111 12.03 -1.53 2.28
CA LYS A 111 12.48 -1.46 0.87
C LYS A 111 12.62 -2.83 0.21
N ASN A 112 13.10 -3.83 0.94
CA ASN A 112 13.33 -5.18 0.40
C ASN A 112 12.04 -6.02 0.21
N THR A 113 10.94 -5.62 0.83
CA THR A 113 9.65 -6.34 0.70
C THR A 113 9.07 -6.20 -0.72
N LEU A 114 9.29 -5.06 -1.37
CA LEU A 114 8.90 -4.85 -2.78
C LEU A 114 9.74 -5.67 -3.76
N THR A 115 11.04 -5.81 -3.53
CA THR A 115 11.95 -6.51 -4.44
C THR A 115 11.72 -8.02 -4.42
N SER A 116 11.34 -8.60 -3.29
CA SER A 116 11.00 -10.03 -3.19
C SER A 116 9.61 -10.35 -3.76
N GLY A 117 8.66 -9.41 -3.66
CA GLY A 117 7.31 -9.55 -4.23
C GLY A 117 7.28 -9.48 -5.76
N ASN A 118 8.10 -8.62 -6.38
CA ASN A 118 8.16 -8.48 -7.84
C ASN A 118 8.81 -9.68 -8.54
N THR A 119 9.82 -10.32 -7.95
CA THR A 119 10.45 -11.52 -8.55
C THR A 119 9.53 -12.74 -8.47
N LEU A 120 8.67 -12.84 -7.46
CA LEU A 120 7.66 -13.91 -7.34
C LEU A 120 6.42 -13.65 -8.21
N ASN A 121 5.98 -12.40 -8.37
CA ASN A 121 4.79 -12.05 -9.17
C ASN A 121 4.99 -12.24 -10.67
N ASN A 122 6.20 -12.02 -11.20
CA ASN A 122 6.46 -12.26 -12.63
C ASN A 122 6.73 -13.75 -12.95
N ALA A 123 7.06 -14.58 -11.97
CA ALA A 123 7.47 -15.98 -12.18
C ALA A 123 6.35 -17.02 -11.97
N ARG A 124 5.24 -16.70 -11.29
CA ARG A 124 4.19 -17.70 -10.99
C ARG A 124 2.79 -17.11 -11.00
N ARG A 125 1.99 -17.48 -12.02
CA ARG A 125 0.56 -17.87 -11.90
C ARG A 125 -0.04 -18.28 -13.26
N ARG A 126 0.53 -19.31 -13.90
CA ARG A 126 -0.29 -20.32 -14.60
C ARG A 126 -0.56 -21.40 -13.56
N ILE A 127 -1.50 -21.17 -12.66
CA ILE A 127 -1.98 -22.26 -11.81
C ILE A 127 -3.03 -22.99 -12.63
N HIS A 128 -2.62 -24.14 -13.17
CA HIS A 128 -3.55 -25.16 -13.64
C HIS A 128 -4.22 -25.73 -12.39
N ILE A 129 -5.53 -25.60 -12.29
CA ILE A 129 -6.32 -26.34 -11.31
C ILE A 129 -7.19 -27.25 -12.17
N GLU A 130 -6.94 -28.56 -12.06
CA GLU A 130 -7.81 -29.62 -12.57
C GLU A 130 -9.10 -29.70 -11.75
#